data_AF-A0A177CKE1-F1
#
_entry.id   AF-A0A177CKE1-F1
#
_cell.length_a   1.000
_cell.length_b   1.000
_cell.length_c   1.000
_cell.angle_alpha   90.00
_cell.angle_beta   90.00
_cell.angle_gamma   90.00
#
_symmetry.space_group_name_H-M   'P 1'
#
loop_
_entity.id
_entity.type
_entity.pdbx_description
1 polymer ?
#
loop_
_entity_poly.entity_id
_entity_poly.type
_entity_poly.pdbx_seq_one_letter_code
_entity_poly.pdbx_strand_id
1 'polypeptide(L)'
;MRTFSIILPAASLLLHSIPSLAASFAPVALTPPLNWVADSYLFPANIIAGYNANLTEYNATTWGAHVLAACASFTACTSALAFQGNNKL
;
A
#
# COMPACT_ATOMS: atom_id res chain seq x y z
N MET A 1 40.51 14.14 40.55
CA MET A 1 39.15 13.80 40.10
C MET A 1 38.64 14.97 39.28
N ARG A 2 38.45 14.81 37.96
CA ARG A 2 38.02 15.88 37.05
C ARG A 2 36.55 15.64 36.67
N THR A 3 35.68 16.55 37.07
CA THR A 3 34.26 16.57 36.74
C THR A 3 34.10 17.05 35.29
N PHE A 4 33.53 16.22 34.42
CA PHE A 4 33.16 16.62 33.06
C PHE A 4 31.70 17.07 33.05
N SER A 5 31.48 18.37 32.82
CA SER A 5 30.15 18.91 32.53
C SER A 5 29.87 18.75 31.03
N ILE A 6 28.93 17.88 30.67
CA ILE A 6 28.42 17.75 29.30
C ILE A 6 27.30 18.77 29.13
N ILE A 7 27.57 19.84 28.37
CA ILE A 7 26.56 20.77 27.90
C ILE A 7 25.89 20.11 26.69
N LEU A 8 24.65 19.66 26.85
CA LEU A 8 23.80 19.24 25.73
C LEU A 8 23.33 20.52 25.01
N PRO A 9 23.64 20.74 23.72
CA PRO A 9 22.93 21.75 22.96
C PRO A 9 21.51 21.21 22.77
N ALA A 10 20.52 21.99 23.22
CA ALA A 10 19.11 21.79 22.89
C ALA A 10 18.94 21.96 21.38
N ALA A 11 19.25 20.93 20.60
CA ALA A 11 18.88 20.85 19.22
C ALA A 11 17.36 20.64 19.18
N SER A 12 16.64 21.74 18.97
CA SER A 12 15.20 21.73 18.71
C SER A 12 14.88 20.72 17.62
N LEU A 13 14.28 19.60 18.03
CA LEU A 13 13.61 18.68 17.13
C LEU A 13 12.38 19.40 16.59
N LEU A 14 12.56 20.16 15.51
CA LEU A 14 11.45 20.56 14.66
C LEU A 14 10.85 19.26 14.10
N LEU A 15 9.77 18.77 14.73
CA LEU A 15 8.84 17.85 14.10
C LEU A 15 8.28 18.60 12.89
N HIS A 16 8.93 18.42 11.74
CA HIS A 16 8.35 18.78 10.47
C HIS A 16 7.26 17.74 10.23
N SER A 17 6.03 18.08 10.61
CA SER A 17 4.83 17.41 10.12
C SER A 17 4.82 17.61 8.61
N ILE A 18 5.48 16.71 7.87
CA ILE A 18 5.35 16.68 6.42
C ILE A 18 3.87 16.44 6.18
N PRO A 19 3.14 17.38 5.57
CA PRO A 19 1.77 17.10 5.18
C PRO A 19 1.84 15.90 4.24
N SER A 20 1.33 14.76 4.69
CA SER A 20 1.12 13.61 3.81
C SER A 20 0.15 14.10 2.76
N LEU A 21 0.67 14.40 1.56
CA LEU A 21 -0.16 14.66 0.39
C LEU A 21 -1.09 13.45 0.30
N ALA A 22 -2.37 13.62 0.58
CA ALA A 22 -3.31 12.51 0.58
C ALA A 22 -3.20 11.83 -0.80
N ALA A 23 -2.70 10.61 -0.83
CA ALA A 23 -2.53 9.88 -2.07
C ALA A 23 -3.92 9.74 -2.72
N SER A 24 -4.08 10.33 -3.90
CA SER A 24 -5.30 10.20 -4.70
C SER A 24 -5.11 9.07 -5.69
N PHE A 25 -5.96 8.04 -5.60
CA PHE A 25 -5.94 6.90 -6.50
C PHE A 25 -7.09 7.01 -7.49
N ALA A 26 -6.80 6.79 -8.76
CA ALA A 26 -7.80 6.76 -9.82
C ALA A 26 -7.83 5.37 -10.48
N PRO A 27 -9.01 4.87 -10.91
CA PRO A 27 -9.09 3.66 -11.69
C PRO A 27 -8.29 3.77 -12.99
N VAL A 28 -7.47 2.77 -13.30
CA VAL A 28 -6.80 2.67 -14.60
C VAL A 28 -7.81 2.22 -15.64
N ALA A 29 -8.00 3.00 -16.70
CA ALA A 29 -8.83 2.62 -17.84
C ALA A 29 -8.09 1.57 -18.68
N LEU A 30 -8.38 0.29 -18.45
CA LEU A 30 -7.81 -0.81 -19.24
C LEU A 30 -8.63 -1.06 -20.50
N THR A 31 -7.94 -1.35 -21.61
CA THR A 31 -8.61 -1.75 -22.84
C THR A 31 -9.20 -3.15 -22.69
N PRO A 32 -10.45 -3.38 -23.16
CA PRO A 32 -11.01 -4.72 -23.24
C PRO A 32 -10.18 -5.64 -24.16
N PRO A 33 -10.16 -6.97 -23.93
CA PRO A 33 -10.85 -7.67 -22.85
C PRO A 33 -10.17 -7.47 -21.49
N LEU A 34 -10.95 -7.45 -20.40
CA LEU A 34 -10.45 -7.25 -19.03
C LEU A 34 -9.86 -8.53 -18.43
N ASN A 35 -9.06 -9.26 -19.21
CA ASN A 35 -8.42 -10.54 -18.85
C ASN A 35 -6.91 -10.40 -18.65
N TRP A 36 -6.48 -9.25 -18.12
CA TRP A 36 -5.07 -8.94 -17.87
C TRP A 36 -4.48 -9.83 -16.78
N VAL A 37 -3.24 -10.27 -17.00
CA VAL A 37 -2.46 -11.08 -16.05
C VAL A 37 -1.27 -10.26 -15.58
N ALA A 38 -0.95 -10.31 -14.29
CA ALA A 38 0.25 -9.70 -13.76
C ALA A 38 1.50 -10.43 -14.27
N ASP A 39 2.45 -9.71 -14.85
CA ASP A 39 3.75 -10.25 -15.23
C ASP A 39 4.59 -10.62 -14.00
N SER A 40 5.62 -11.45 -14.18
CA SER A 40 6.66 -11.79 -13.21
C SER A 40 7.30 -10.57 -12.53
N TYR A 41 7.33 -9.41 -13.19
CA TYR A 41 7.78 -8.16 -12.59
C TYR A 41 6.88 -7.71 -11.43
N LEU A 42 5.56 -7.87 -11.56
CA LEU A 42 4.59 -7.48 -10.54
C LEU A 42 4.41 -8.56 -9.47
N PHE A 43 4.49 -9.84 -9.86
CA PHE A 43 4.32 -10.97 -8.96
C PHE A 43 5.49 -11.97 -9.07
N PRO A 44 6.19 -12.34 -7.97
CA PRO A 44 5.98 -11.93 -6.57
C PRO A 44 6.88 -10.78 -6.09
N ALA A 45 7.79 -10.28 -6.93
CA ALA A 45 8.93 -9.46 -6.48
C ALA A 45 8.55 -8.10 -5.88
N ASN A 46 7.43 -7.50 -6.31
CA ASN A 46 7.01 -6.15 -5.92
C ASN A 46 5.66 -6.14 -5.17
N ILE A 47 5.42 -7.16 -4.35
CA ILE A 47 4.20 -7.28 -3.55
C ILE A 47 4.44 -6.79 -2.12
N ILE A 48 3.66 -5.78 -1.71
CA ILE A 48 3.67 -5.28 -0.33
C ILE A 48 2.92 -6.24 0.59
N ALA A 49 1.74 -6.71 0.18
CA ALA A 49 0.89 -7.62 0.96
C ALA A 49 -0.11 -8.37 0.06
N GLY A 50 -0.55 -9.55 0.52
CA GLY A 50 -1.66 -10.30 -0.06
C GLY A 50 -2.79 -10.49 0.95
N TYR A 51 -4.04 -10.45 0.49
CA TYR A 51 -5.23 -10.53 1.33
C TYR A 51 -6.14 -11.67 0.89
N ASN A 52 -6.79 -12.32 1.85
CA ASN A 52 -7.80 -13.34 1.64
C ASN A 52 -9.07 -12.92 2.37
N ALA A 53 -10.23 -13.19 1.76
CA ALA A 53 -11.54 -12.95 2.36
C ALA A 53 -12.55 -13.98 1.85
N ASN A 54 -13.72 -14.07 2.50
CA ASN A 54 -14.80 -14.91 2.03
C ASN A 54 -15.41 -14.32 0.74
N LEU A 55 -15.65 -15.16 -0.27
CA LEU A 55 -16.24 -14.75 -1.55
C LEU A 55 -17.64 -14.14 -1.40
N THR A 56 -18.38 -14.44 -0.33
CA THR A 56 -19.71 -13.87 -0.10
C THR A 56 -19.68 -12.45 0.48
N GLU A 57 -18.54 -12.01 1.02
CA GLU A 57 -18.41 -10.70 1.69
C GLU A 57 -18.15 -9.57 0.69
N TYR A 58 -17.61 -9.89 -0.48
CA TYR A 58 -17.16 -8.89 -1.44
C TYR A 58 -17.58 -9.23 -2.87
N ASN A 59 -18.10 -8.22 -3.57
CA ASN A 59 -18.15 -8.19 -5.03
C ASN A 59 -16.89 -7.50 -5.59
N ALA A 60 -16.72 -7.49 -6.91
CA ALA A 60 -15.54 -6.90 -7.55
C ALA A 60 -15.24 -5.45 -7.10
N THR A 61 -16.28 -4.61 -7.00
CA THR A 61 -16.15 -3.20 -6.60
C THR A 61 -15.73 -3.06 -5.14
N THR A 62 -16.40 -3.77 -4.24
CA THR A 62 -16.13 -3.72 -2.79
C THR A 62 -14.80 -4.38 -2.43
N TRP A 63 -14.39 -5.42 -3.17
CA TRP A 63 -13.06 -6.03 -3.05
C TRP A 63 -11.95 -5.06 -3.46
N GLY A 64 -12.11 -4.39 -4.62
CA GLY A 64 -11.15 -3.37 -5.07
C GLY A 64 -11.00 -2.23 -4.07
N ALA A 65 -12.10 -1.75 -3.49
CA ALA A 65 -12.08 -0.72 -2.45
C ALA A 65 -11.37 -1.20 -1.16
N HIS A 66 -11.61 -2.45 -0.74
CA HIS A 66 -10.95 -3.05 0.41
C HIS A 66 -9.43 -3.14 0.23
N VAL A 67 -8.97 -3.68 -0.91
CA VAL A 67 -7.54 -3.79 -1.23
C VAL A 67 -6.89 -2.41 -1.34
N LEU A 68 -7.58 -1.44 -1.93
CA LEU A 68 -7.07 -0.07 -2.03
C LEU A 68 -6.92 0.60 -0.66
N ALA A 69 -7.91 0.46 0.22
CA ALA A 69 -7.85 0.99 1.58
C ALA A 69 -6.69 0.37 2.37
N ALA A 70 -6.49 -0.94 2.22
CA ALA A 70 -5.36 -1.62 2.83
C ALA A 70 -4.01 -1.14 2.27
N CYS A 71 -3.91 -0.97 0.95
CA CYS A 71 -2.72 -0.43 0.29
C CYS A 71 -2.40 0.98 0.79
N ALA A 72 -3.39 1.88 0.85
CA ALA A 72 -3.21 3.27 1.28
C ALA A 72 -2.67 3.42 2.71
N SER A 73 -2.75 2.38 3.55
CA SER A 73 -2.12 2.37 4.88
C SER A 73 -0.59 2.24 4.84
N PHE A 74 -0.02 1.77 3.71
CA PHE A 74 1.42 1.68 3.50
C PHE A 74 1.95 2.93 2.81
N THR A 75 2.97 3.56 3.39
CA THR A 75 3.68 4.69 2.76
C THR A 75 4.29 4.33 1.39
N ALA A 76 4.62 3.06 1.17
CA ALA A 76 5.17 2.56 -0.09
C ALA A 76 4.11 2.23 -1.16
N CYS A 77 2.81 2.33 -0.83
CA CYS A 77 1.76 2.03 -1.80
C CYS A 77 1.66 3.12 -2.87
N THR A 78 1.90 2.73 -4.11
CA THR A 78 1.74 3.59 -5.29
C THR A 78 0.64 3.08 -6.23
N SER A 79 0.22 1.83 -6.06
CA SER A 79 -0.85 1.20 -6.85
C SER A 79 -1.42 -0.01 -6.10
N ALA A 80 -2.69 -0.33 -6.39
CA ALA A 80 -3.34 -1.54 -5.90
C ALA A 80 -3.90 -2.33 -7.08
N LEU A 81 -3.65 -3.63 -7.08
CA LEU A 81 -4.21 -4.59 -8.02
C LEU A 81 -4.86 -5.73 -7.22
N ALA A 82 -6.05 -6.13 -7.64
CA ALA A 82 -6.84 -7.14 -6.95
C ALA A 82 -7.30 -8.19 -7.95
N PHE A 83 -7.00 -9.46 -7.68
CA PHE A 83 -7.44 -10.61 -8.46
C PHE A 83 -8.32 -11.50 -7.59
N GLN A 84 -9.33 -12.14 -8.20
CA GLN A 84 -10.01 -13.27 -7.56
C GLN A 84 -9.24 -14.54 -7.91
N GLY A 85 -8.63 -15.17 -6.92
CA GLY A 85 -8.17 -16.56 -7.05
C GLY A 85 -9.33 -17.48 -6.72
N ASN A 86 -9.79 -18.27 -7.68
CA ASN A 86 -10.59 -19.46 -7.40
C ASN A 86 -9.75 -20.69 -7.73
N ASN A 87 -9.75 -21.69 -6.85
CA ASN A 87 -9.20 -23.00 -7.20
C ASN A 87 -10.11 -23.59 -8.28
N LYS A 88 -9.74 -23.42 -9.55
CA LYS A 88 -10.23 -24.25 -10.64
C LYS A 88 -9.48 -25.57 -10.52
N LEU A 89 -10.11 -26.55 -9.86
CA LEU A 89 -9.80 -27.96 -10.13
C LEU A 89 -10.39 -28.32 -11.49
#